data_AF-A0A1W9N4L9-F1
#
_entry.id   AF-A0A1W9N4L9-F1
#
_cell.length_a   1.000
_cell.length_b   1.000
_cell.length_c   1.000
_cell.angle_alpha   90.00
_cell.angle_beta   90.00
_cell.angle_gamma   90.00
#
_symmetry.space_group_name_H-M   'P 1'
#
loop_
_entity.id
_entity.type
_entity.pdbx_description
1 polymer ?
#
loop_
_entity_poly.entity_id
_entity_poly.type
_entity_poly.pdbx_seq_one_letter_code
_entity_poly.pdbx_strand_id
1 'polypeptide(L)'
;MNDLYSLKQDFNKRGIFLTFSGPVSQSLVVEIGATLKKKMKLEEASKTTVLRVFSAVVENAQNVLHYSAESNFGVIAVGIENDCYFVLCGNMIENERVEPLREKLTLMRGMSKEELRQYYKEQRKKESDEGSKGGELGFIEMAKKASRPIEFDFRKLDGSSHSFFSVRIVI
;
A
#
# COMPACT_ATOMS: atom_id res chain seq x y z
N MET A 1 -19.78 -23.78 5.89
CA MET A 1 -19.83 -22.41 6.46
C MET A 1 -18.75 -22.14 7.53
N ASN A 2 -17.84 -23.06 7.86
CA ASN A 2 -16.78 -22.88 8.88
C ASN A 2 -15.60 -21.95 8.49
N ASP A 3 -15.68 -21.26 7.35
CA ASP A 3 -14.55 -20.50 6.78
C ASP A 3 -14.63 -18.99 7.12
N LEU A 4 -15.83 -18.39 7.02
CA LEU A 4 -15.98 -16.94 7.19
C LEU A 4 -15.75 -16.48 8.64
N TYR A 5 -16.15 -17.28 9.63
CA TYR A 5 -15.88 -16.96 11.04
C TYR A 5 -14.38 -17.07 11.35
N SER A 6 -13.70 -18.08 10.83
CA SER A 6 -12.24 -18.24 10.97
C SER A 6 -11.50 -17.06 10.33
N LEU A 7 -11.91 -16.64 9.14
CA LEU A 7 -11.40 -15.44 8.48
C LEU A 7 -11.64 -14.17 9.33
N LYS A 8 -12.83 -14.03 9.92
CA LYS A 8 -13.13 -12.91 10.83
C LYS A 8 -12.24 -12.93 12.08
N GLN A 9 -11.96 -14.09 12.64
CA GLN A 9 -11.04 -14.24 13.76
C GLN A 9 -9.61 -13.86 13.37
N ASP A 10 -9.17 -14.24 12.18
CA ASP A 10 -7.83 -13.86 11.69
C ASP A 10 -7.70 -12.35 11.46
N PHE A 11 -8.75 -11.69 10.95
CA PHE A 11 -8.78 -10.24 10.87
C PHE A 11 -8.69 -9.60 12.25
N ASN A 12 -9.45 -10.10 13.24
CA ASN A 12 -9.40 -9.59 14.61
C ASN A 12 -8.00 -9.76 15.24
N LYS A 13 -7.39 -10.95 15.09
CA LYS A 13 -6.04 -11.23 15.60
C LYS A 13 -4.99 -10.31 15.00
N ARG A 14 -5.15 -9.93 13.74
CA ARG A 14 -4.25 -9.02 13.00
C ARG A 14 -4.63 -7.54 13.16
N GLY A 15 -5.69 -7.22 13.92
CA GLY A 15 -6.19 -5.86 14.07
C GLY A 15 -6.77 -5.24 12.79
N ILE A 16 -7.11 -6.05 11.79
CA ILE A 16 -7.69 -5.59 10.51
C ILE A 16 -9.17 -5.31 10.72
N PHE A 17 -9.58 -4.07 10.44
CA PHE A 17 -10.98 -3.65 10.55
C PHE A 17 -11.61 -3.32 9.20
N LEU A 18 -10.81 -3.18 8.14
CA LEU A 18 -11.28 -3.00 6.77
C LEU A 18 -10.41 -3.82 5.83
N THR A 19 -11.03 -4.56 4.92
CA THR A 19 -10.34 -5.26 3.85
C THR A 19 -11.20 -5.28 2.59
N PHE A 20 -10.53 -5.25 1.44
CA PHE A 20 -11.11 -5.44 0.12
C PHE A 20 -10.20 -6.39 -0.66
N SER A 21 -10.80 -7.30 -1.43
CA SER A 21 -10.11 -8.19 -2.36
C SER A 21 -10.92 -8.25 -3.64
N GLY A 22 -10.36 -7.75 -4.74
CA GLY A 22 -11.12 -7.58 -5.97
C GLY A 22 -10.48 -6.62 -6.97
N PRO A 23 -11.20 -6.26 -8.04
CA PRO A 23 -10.76 -5.25 -9.00
C PRO A 23 -10.79 -3.86 -8.34
N VAL A 24 -9.64 -3.19 -8.35
CA VAL A 24 -9.49 -1.83 -7.82
C VAL A 24 -9.94 -0.81 -8.86
N SER A 25 -10.72 0.17 -8.42
CA SER A 25 -11.20 1.29 -9.25
C SER A 25 -11.13 2.61 -8.46
N GLN A 26 -11.19 3.74 -9.16
CA GLN A 26 -11.22 5.06 -8.49
C GLN A 26 -12.45 5.23 -7.59
N SER A 27 -13.63 4.72 -8.00
CA SER A 27 -14.85 4.80 -7.19
C SER A 27 -14.70 4.00 -5.89
N LEU A 28 -14.09 2.82 -5.95
CA LEU A 28 -13.82 2.00 -4.77
C LEU A 28 -12.92 2.74 -3.76
N VAL A 29 -11.88 3.43 -4.24
CA VAL A 29 -10.97 4.20 -3.37
C VAL A 29 -11.71 5.31 -2.63
N VAL A 30 -12.66 5.97 -3.29
CA VAL A 30 -13.52 7.00 -2.67
C VAL A 30 -14.40 6.39 -1.57
N GLU A 31 -15.00 5.23 -1.83
CA GLU A 31 -15.84 4.51 -0.85
C GLU A 31 -15.05 4.01 0.36
N ILE A 32 -13.87 3.42 0.13
CA ILE A 32 -12.93 3.03 1.20
C ILE A 32 -12.56 4.27 2.02
N GLY A 33 -12.24 5.39 1.36
CA GLY A 33 -11.92 6.65 2.03
C GLY A 33 -13.03 7.18 2.93
N ALA A 34 -14.28 7.14 2.47
CA ALA A 34 -15.43 7.52 3.28
C ALA A 34 -15.59 6.60 4.51
N THR A 35 -15.44 5.30 4.30
CA THR A 35 -15.55 4.28 5.35
C THR A 35 -14.46 4.45 6.42
N LEU A 36 -13.21 4.64 5.99
CA LEU A 36 -12.06 4.88 6.87
C LEU A 36 -12.26 6.15 7.69
N LYS A 37 -12.63 7.27 7.06
CA LYS A 37 -12.88 8.54 7.76
C LYS A 37 -13.94 8.38 8.84
N LYS A 38 -15.02 7.65 8.57
CA LYS A 38 -16.09 7.41 9.55
C LYS A 38 -15.60 6.53 10.70
N LYS A 39 -14.98 5.39 10.40
CA LYS A 39 -14.50 4.44 11.42
C LYS A 39 -13.43 5.04 12.31
N MET A 40 -12.40 5.67 11.73
CA MET A 40 -11.28 6.23 12.48
C MET A 40 -11.70 7.43 13.35
N LYS A 41 -12.71 8.20 12.93
CA LYS A 41 -13.27 9.26 13.79
C LYS A 41 -13.99 8.72 15.02
N LEU A 42 -14.65 7.56 14.90
CA LEU A 42 -15.29 6.90 16.05
C LEU A 42 -14.25 6.38 17.06
N GLU A 43 -13.05 6.05 16.59
CA GLU A 43 -11.89 5.64 17.40
C GLU A 43 -11.01 6.84 17.80
N GLU A 44 -11.54 8.07 17.70
CA GLU A 44 -10.87 9.33 18.11
C GLU A 44 -9.50 9.59 17.44
N ALA A 45 -9.24 8.99 16.27
CA ALA A 45 -8.00 9.22 15.55
C ALA A 45 -7.85 10.69 15.11
N SER A 46 -6.63 11.21 15.21
CA SER A 46 -6.34 12.57 14.79
C SER A 46 -6.63 12.78 13.30
N LYS A 47 -7.04 14.01 12.91
CA LYS A 47 -7.26 14.37 11.50
C LYS A 47 -6.05 14.06 10.62
N THR A 48 -4.84 14.31 11.15
CA THR A 48 -3.57 14.04 10.47
C THR A 48 -3.37 12.55 10.22
N THR A 49 -3.67 11.69 11.20
CA THR A 49 -3.58 10.24 11.07
C THR A 49 -4.55 9.73 10.01
N VAL A 50 -5.81 10.20 10.05
CA VAL A 50 -6.83 9.84 9.05
C VAL A 50 -6.38 10.20 7.62
N LEU A 51 -5.80 11.39 7.43
CA LEU A 51 -5.30 11.81 6.13
C LEU A 51 -4.11 10.98 5.65
N ARG A 52 -3.21 10.60 6.56
CA ARG A 52 -2.06 9.73 6.22
C ARG A 52 -2.50 8.32 5.82
N VAL A 53 -3.40 7.70 6.58
CA VAL A 53 -3.96 6.39 6.25
C VAL A 53 -4.71 6.45 4.92
N PHE A 54 -5.55 7.46 4.70
CA PHE A 54 -6.26 7.61 3.44
C PHE A 54 -5.30 7.80 2.26
N SER A 55 -4.27 8.63 2.41
CA SER A 55 -3.25 8.80 1.38
C SER A 55 -2.54 7.48 1.07
N ALA A 56 -2.16 6.70 2.07
CA ALA A 56 -1.53 5.39 1.85
C ALA A 56 -2.46 4.42 1.11
N VAL A 57 -3.78 4.47 1.34
CA VAL A 57 -4.74 3.68 0.56
C VAL A 57 -4.81 4.12 -0.90
N VAL A 58 -4.80 5.44 -1.16
CA VAL A 58 -4.81 5.97 -2.53
C VAL A 58 -3.55 5.52 -3.28
N GLU A 59 -2.37 5.69 -2.68
CA GLU A 59 -1.10 5.27 -3.31
C GLU A 59 -1.08 3.75 -3.55
N ASN A 60 -1.54 2.94 -2.59
CA ASN A 60 -1.62 1.49 -2.77
C ASN A 60 -2.61 1.08 -3.87
N ALA A 61 -3.76 1.75 -3.96
CA ALA A 61 -4.70 1.49 -5.04
C ALA A 61 -4.10 1.85 -6.40
N GLN A 62 -3.37 2.96 -6.50
CA GLN A 62 -2.63 3.32 -7.71
C GLN A 62 -1.53 2.32 -8.04
N ASN A 63 -0.84 1.77 -7.04
CA ASN A 63 0.13 0.70 -7.25
C ASN A 63 -0.53 -0.55 -7.85
N VAL A 64 -1.69 -0.96 -7.36
CA VAL A 64 -2.45 -2.07 -7.96
C VAL A 64 -2.80 -1.75 -9.41
N LEU A 65 -3.30 -0.55 -9.70
CA LEU A 65 -3.63 -0.13 -11.07
C LEU A 65 -2.41 -0.09 -12.01
N HIS A 66 -1.21 0.14 -11.48
CA HIS A 66 0.00 0.27 -12.27
C HIS A 66 0.77 -1.06 -12.46
N TYR A 67 0.80 -1.89 -11.42
CA TYR A 67 1.63 -3.09 -11.39
C TYR A 67 0.84 -4.40 -11.50
N SER A 68 -0.48 -4.40 -11.31
CA SER A 68 -1.25 -5.66 -11.32
C SER A 68 -1.22 -6.34 -12.68
N ALA A 69 -0.74 -7.59 -12.68
CA ALA A 69 -0.82 -8.47 -13.84
C ALA A 69 -2.23 -9.03 -14.07
N GLU A 70 -3.14 -8.86 -13.11
CA GLU A 70 -4.50 -9.41 -13.14
C GLU A 70 -5.55 -8.31 -13.34
N SER A 71 -5.41 -7.44 -14.34
CA SER A 71 -6.46 -6.45 -14.68
C SER A 71 -6.99 -5.65 -13.47
N ASN A 72 -6.06 -5.04 -12.72
CA ASN A 72 -6.34 -4.25 -11.51
C ASN A 72 -6.83 -5.05 -10.30
N PHE A 73 -6.73 -6.38 -10.30
CA PHE A 73 -7.05 -7.17 -9.11
C PHE A 73 -5.99 -6.97 -8.03
N GLY A 74 -6.45 -6.80 -6.78
CA GLY A 74 -5.58 -6.66 -5.63
C GLY A 74 -6.34 -6.77 -4.31
N VAL A 75 -5.56 -6.78 -3.23
CA VAL A 75 -6.02 -6.80 -1.85
C VAL A 75 -5.59 -5.49 -1.20
N ILE A 76 -6.50 -4.84 -0.47
CA ILE A 76 -6.20 -3.67 0.37
C ILE A 76 -6.79 -3.96 1.74
N ALA A 77 -5.97 -3.87 2.79
CA ALA A 77 -6.39 -4.03 4.16
C ALA A 77 -5.88 -2.86 5.02
N VAL A 78 -6.71 -2.42 5.96
CA VAL A 78 -6.37 -1.40 6.94
C VAL A 78 -6.64 -1.96 8.34
N GLY A 79 -5.68 -1.76 9.22
CA GLY A 79 -5.77 -2.23 10.58
C GLY A 79 -5.02 -1.35 11.57
N ILE A 80 -5.03 -1.78 12.82
CA ILE A 80 -4.32 -1.15 13.94
C ILE A 80 -3.49 -2.24 14.62
N GLU A 81 -2.22 -1.94 14.89
CA GLU A 81 -1.32 -2.82 15.63
C GLU A 81 -0.41 -1.96 16.51
N ASN A 82 -0.35 -2.26 17.82
CA ASN A 82 0.44 -1.50 18.79
C ASN A 82 0.18 0.02 18.72
N ASP A 83 -1.11 0.42 18.71
CA ASP A 83 -1.59 1.81 18.60
C ASP A 83 -1.20 2.57 17.32
N CYS A 84 -0.60 1.88 16.35
CA CYS A 84 -0.29 2.43 15.04
C CYS A 84 -1.26 1.88 13.98
N TYR A 85 -1.77 2.76 13.12
CA TYR A 85 -2.51 2.32 11.94
C TYR A 85 -1.54 1.72 10.94
N PHE A 86 -1.98 0.71 10.20
CA PHE A 86 -1.25 0.20 9.06
C PHE A 86 -2.15 0.05 7.84
N VAL A 87 -1.53 0.17 6.67
CA VAL A 87 -2.13 -0.17 5.38
C VAL A 87 -1.31 -1.29 4.76
N LEU A 88 -1.98 -2.38 4.41
CA LEU A 88 -1.42 -3.53 3.71
C LEU A 88 -2.05 -3.60 2.32
N CYS A 89 -1.23 -3.81 1.31
CA CYS A 89 -1.70 -4.05 -0.04
C CYS A 89 -0.95 -5.23 -0.67
N GLY A 90 -1.59 -5.91 -1.60
CA GLY A 90 -0.90 -6.86 -2.46
C GLY A 90 -1.64 -7.15 -3.76
N ASN A 91 -0.87 -7.51 -4.78
CA ASN A 91 -1.36 -7.84 -6.11
C ASN A 91 -0.37 -8.77 -6.81
N MET A 92 -0.85 -9.49 -7.83
CA MET A 92 0.05 -10.22 -8.72
C MET A 92 0.87 -9.26 -9.57
N ILE A 93 2.13 -9.59 -9.80
CA ILE A 93 3.04 -8.90 -10.71
C ILE A 93 3.76 -9.93 -11.58
N GLU A 94 4.22 -9.50 -12.76
CA GLU A 94 5.12 -10.29 -13.60
C GLU A 94 6.48 -10.50 -12.90
N ASN A 95 7.07 -11.69 -13.03
CA ASN A 95 8.36 -12.00 -12.40
C ASN A 95 9.48 -11.04 -12.83
N GLU A 96 9.43 -10.52 -14.07
CA GLU A 96 10.40 -9.56 -14.60
C GLU A 96 10.37 -8.21 -13.86
N ARG A 97 9.24 -7.87 -13.22
CA ARG A 97 9.08 -6.63 -12.43
C ARG A 97 9.56 -6.76 -10.99
N VAL A 98 9.84 -7.98 -10.52
CA VAL A 98 10.19 -8.25 -9.11
C VAL A 98 11.49 -7.55 -8.72
N GLU A 99 12.59 -7.82 -9.44
CA GLU A 99 13.90 -7.29 -9.06
C GLU A 99 13.99 -5.76 -9.20
N PRO A 100 13.52 -5.12 -10.29
CA PRO A 100 13.48 -3.66 -10.37
C PRO A 100 12.69 -3.01 -9.23
N LEU A 101 11.55 -3.61 -8.83
CA LEU A 101 10.75 -3.08 -7.73
C LEU A 101 11.40 -3.34 -6.37
N ARG A 102 12.03 -4.51 -6.18
CA ARG A 102 12.77 -4.87 -4.97
C ARG A 102 13.92 -3.90 -4.72
N GLU A 103 14.74 -3.61 -5.72
CA GLU A 103 15.86 -2.67 -5.61
C GLU A 103 15.38 -1.29 -5.17
N LYS A 104 14.32 -0.78 -5.81
CA LYS A 104 13.71 0.51 -5.46
C LYS A 104 13.21 0.55 -4.02
N LEU A 105 12.43 -0.45 -3.60
CA LEU A 105 11.88 -0.50 -2.24
C LEU A 105 12.97 -0.70 -1.19
N THR A 106 14.02 -1.46 -1.51
CA THR A 106 15.18 -1.67 -0.61
C THR A 106 15.95 -0.37 -0.42
N LEU A 107 16.19 0.39 -1.49
CA LEU A 107 16.82 1.70 -1.45
C LEU A 107 16.04 2.65 -0.52
N MET A 108 14.73 2.77 -0.70
CA MET A 108 13.88 3.63 0.13
C MET A 108 13.81 3.18 1.59
N ARG A 109 13.82 1.87 1.86
CA ARG A 109 13.81 1.32 3.23
C ARG A 109 15.03 1.78 4.04
N GLY A 110 16.17 1.99 3.38
CA GLY A 110 17.41 2.43 4.02
C GLY A 110 17.52 3.95 4.24
N MET A 111 16.61 4.75 3.70
CA MET A 111 16.67 6.21 3.76
C MET A 111 16.04 6.78 5.04
N SER A 112 16.64 7.84 5.56
CA SER A 112 16.05 8.74 6.56
C SER A 112 14.90 9.57 5.98
N LYS A 113 14.13 10.25 6.84
CA LYS A 113 13.02 11.11 6.40
C LYS A 113 13.50 12.28 5.54
N GLU A 114 14.68 12.82 5.84
CA GLU A 114 15.33 13.89 5.10
C GLU A 114 15.75 13.41 3.72
N GLU A 115 16.39 12.24 3.64
CA GLU A 115 16.77 11.61 2.37
C GLU A 115 15.55 11.27 1.51
N LEU A 116 14.48 10.71 2.09
CA LEU A 116 13.24 10.44 1.37
C LEU A 116 12.60 11.72 0.80
N ARG A 117 12.68 12.84 1.53
CA ARG A 117 12.19 14.14 1.02
C ARG A 117 13.04 14.67 -0.12
N GLN A 118 14.37 14.49 -0.04
CA GLN A 118 15.29 14.91 -1.08
C GLN A 118 15.11 14.05 -2.33
N TYR A 119 15.10 12.74 -2.15
CA TYR A 119 14.85 11.75 -3.20
C TYR A 119 13.52 12.01 -3.91
N TYR A 120 12.44 12.30 -3.16
CA TYR A 120 11.15 12.69 -3.75
C TYR A 120 11.26 13.91 -4.67
N LYS A 121 11.98 14.95 -4.25
CA LYS A 121 12.16 16.17 -5.06
C LYS A 121 12.95 15.89 -6.33
N GLU A 122 13.96 15.04 -6.24
CA GLU A 122 14.78 14.66 -7.38
C GLU A 122 13.98 13.84 -8.40
N GLN A 123 13.26 12.82 -7.95
CA GLN A 123 12.43 11.99 -8.84
C GLN A 123 11.31 12.80 -9.50
N ARG A 124 10.65 13.69 -8.74
CA ARG A 124 9.59 14.54 -9.29
C ARG A 124 10.08 15.48 -10.40
N LYS A 125 11.33 15.96 -10.32
CA LYS A 125 11.94 16.76 -11.40
C LYS A 125 12.15 15.92 -12.65
N LYS A 126 12.72 14.72 -12.50
CA LYS A 126 12.96 13.79 -13.62
C LYS A 126 11.66 13.40 -14.35
N GLU A 127 10.60 13.04 -13.61
CA GLU A 127 9.31 12.69 -14.22
C GLU A 127 8.69 13.86 -15.00
N SER A 128 8.89 15.10 -14.53
CA SER A 128 8.41 16.31 -15.23
C SER A 128 9.11 16.52 -16.56
N ASP A 129 10.40 16.16 -16.65
CA ASP A 129 11.22 16.32 -17.84
C ASP A 129 10.99 15.18 -18.86
N GLU A 130 10.69 13.96 -18.38
CA GLU A 130 10.49 12.76 -19.21
C GLU A 130 9.01 12.48 -19.58
N GLY A 131 8.06 13.25 -19.04
CA GLY A 131 6.63 13.09 -19.32
C GLY A 131 6.03 11.75 -18.83
N SER A 132 6.66 11.12 -17.84
CA SER A 132 6.30 9.78 -17.36
C SER A 132 5.08 9.79 -16.42
N LYS A 133 4.34 8.68 -16.40
CA LYS A 133 3.15 8.50 -15.55
C LYS A 133 3.62 8.14 -14.13
N GLY A 134 3.46 9.09 -13.19
CA GLY A 134 3.98 9.10 -11.82
C GLY A 134 3.54 7.99 -10.83
N GLY A 135 3.60 6.72 -11.25
CA GLY A 135 3.44 5.56 -10.37
C GLY A 135 4.65 5.32 -9.45
N GLU A 136 5.79 5.97 -9.71
CA GLU A 136 7.02 5.77 -8.94
C GLU A 136 7.09 6.65 -7.68
N LEU A 137 6.44 7.82 -7.71
CA LEU A 137 6.37 8.73 -6.56
C LEU A 137 5.54 8.19 -5.39
N GLY A 138 4.59 7.30 -5.66
CA GLY A 138 3.63 6.83 -4.66
C GLY A 138 4.29 6.08 -3.50
N PHE A 139 5.26 5.22 -3.79
CA PHE A 139 6.02 4.53 -2.74
C PHE A 139 6.84 5.51 -1.88
N ILE A 140 7.43 6.53 -2.48
CA ILE A 140 8.19 7.55 -1.76
C ILE A 140 7.26 8.37 -0.86
N GLU A 141 6.08 8.75 -1.37
CA GLU A 141 5.04 9.45 -0.60
C GLU A 141 4.56 8.62 0.61
N MET A 142 4.39 7.32 0.44
CA MET A 142 4.07 6.41 1.55
C MET A 142 5.21 6.34 2.56
N ALA A 143 6.47 6.15 2.11
CA ALA A 143 7.63 6.03 3.00
C ALA A 143 7.80 7.27 3.87
N LYS A 144 7.62 8.47 3.31
CA LYS A 144 7.71 9.75 4.02
C LYS A 144 6.69 9.89 5.15
N LYS A 145 5.50 9.29 4.98
CA LYS A 145 4.38 9.35 5.94
C LYS A 145 4.45 8.24 6.97
N ALA A 146 5.26 7.22 6.74
CA ALA A 146 5.39 6.08 7.62
C ALA A 146 6.09 6.43 8.94
N SER A 147 5.66 5.76 10.01
CA SER A 147 6.31 5.78 11.33
C SER A 147 7.43 4.75 11.41
N ARG A 148 7.44 3.74 10.53
CA ARG A 148 8.45 2.68 10.42
C ARG A 148 8.91 2.51 8.96
N PRO A 149 10.07 1.89 8.70
CA PRO A 149 10.49 1.57 7.33
C PRO A 149 9.43 0.74 6.59
N ILE A 150 9.35 0.91 5.27
CA ILE A 150 8.42 0.14 4.43
C ILE A 150 8.74 -1.35 4.52
N GLU A 151 7.73 -2.15 4.83
CA GLU A 151 7.79 -3.60 4.78
C GLU A 151 7.23 -4.07 3.44
N PHE A 152 7.90 -5.03 2.80
CA PHE A 152 7.44 -5.58 1.54
C PHE A 152 7.97 -7.00 1.36
N ASP A 153 7.24 -7.80 0.58
CA ASP A 153 7.59 -9.17 0.24
C ASP A 153 7.15 -9.53 -1.18
N PHE A 154 7.83 -10.50 -1.77
CA PHE A 154 7.52 -11.06 -3.08
C PHE A 154 7.49 -12.56 -2.99
N ARG A 155 6.29 -13.13 -3.11
CA ARG A 155 6.10 -14.58 -3.11
C ARG A 155 5.98 -15.09 -4.54
N LYS A 156 7.02 -15.78 -5.02
CA LYS A 156 6.97 -16.47 -6.31
C LYS A 156 5.89 -17.56 -6.28
N LEU A 157 5.13 -17.67 -7.36
CA LEU A 157 4.13 -18.72 -7.53
C LEU A 157 4.72 -19.87 -8.34
N ASP A 158 4.61 -21.08 -7.80
CA ASP A 158 5.17 -22.27 -8.44
C ASP A 158 4.54 -22.50 -9.81
N GLY A 159 5.37 -22.75 -10.82
CA GLY A 159 4.93 -22.98 -12.20
C GLY A 159 4.33 -21.75 -12.91
N SER A 160 4.47 -20.54 -12.36
CA SER A 160 3.90 -19.32 -12.95
C SER A 160 4.96 -18.29 -13.33
N SER A 161 4.65 -17.47 -14.35
CA SER A 161 5.38 -16.25 -14.72
C SER A 161 5.10 -15.07 -13.77
N HIS A 162 4.35 -15.30 -12.69
CA HIS A 162 3.91 -14.27 -11.75
C HIS A 162 4.40 -14.50 -10.33
N SER A 163 4.51 -13.41 -9.59
CA SER A 163 4.75 -13.36 -8.15
C SER A 163 3.67 -12.54 -7.47
N PHE A 164 3.33 -12.87 -6.23
CA PHE A 164 2.47 -12.03 -5.41
C PHE A 164 3.33 -10.99 -4.67
N PHE A 165 3.16 -9.73 -5.02
CA PHE A 165 3.77 -8.59 -4.32
C PHE A 165 2.88 -8.18 -3.15
N SER A 166 3.49 -7.90 -2.00
CA SER A 166 2.80 -7.28 -0.88
C SER A 166 3.65 -6.17 -0.25
N VAL A 167 2.98 -5.12 0.22
CA VAL A 167 3.60 -3.97 0.87
C VAL A 167 2.77 -3.55 2.09
N ARG A 168 3.45 -3.26 3.20
CA ARG A 168 2.87 -2.81 4.45
C ARG A 168 3.52 -1.50 4.89
N ILE A 169 2.68 -0.54 5.21
CA ILE A 169 3.07 0.78 5.72
C ILE A 169 2.43 0.98 7.08
N VAL A 170 3.24 1.29 8.09
CA VAL A 170 2.79 1.67 9.43
C VAL A 170 2.82 3.19 9.52
N ILE A 171 1.71 3.80 9.97
CA ILE A 171 1.48 5.26 10.04
C ILE A 171 1.73 5.79 11.44
#